data_AF-A0A3L7WWP7-F1
#
_entry.id   AF-A0A3L7WWP7-F1
#
_cell.length_a   1.000
_cell.length_b   1.000
_cell.length_c   1.000
_cell.angle_alpha   90.00
_cell.angle_beta   90.00
_cell.angle_gamma   90.00
#
_symmetry.space_group_name_H-M   'P 1'
#
loop_
_entity.id
_entity.type
_entity.pdbx_description
1 polymer ?
#
loop_
_entity_poly.entity_id
_entity_poly.type
_entity_poly.pdbx_seq_one_letter_code
_entity_poly.pdbx_strand_id
1 'polypeptide(L)' 'MLRFMVSIAVGCAAAHVLLTRDLPESMPLRDRLLDARALLMSVRARAREAMQAGSQASRDAEQELLTEYHRRSGRIS' A
#
# COMPACT_ATOMS: atom_id res chain seq x y z
N MET A 1 -16.47 -12.45 12.16
CA MET A 1 -15.05 -12.26 11.78
C MET A 1 -14.71 -12.94 10.45
N LEU A 2 -14.95 -14.25 10.29
CA LEU A 2 -14.67 -15.00 9.05
C LEU A 2 -15.25 -14.37 7.78
N ARG A 3 -16.52 -13.93 7.81
CA ARG A 3 -17.21 -13.30 6.66
C ARG A 3 -16.47 -12.06 6.14
N PHE A 4 -15.90 -11.25 7.03
CA PHE A 4 -15.15 -10.05 6.67
C PHE A 4 -13.81 -10.38 5.99
N MET A 5 -13.09 -11.38 6.51
CA MET A 5 -11.83 -11.85 5.90
C MET A 5 -12.07 -12.44 4.51
N VAL A 6 -13.17 -13.20 4.33
CA VAL A 6 -13.55 -13.75 3.02
C VAL A 6 -13.86 -12.62 2.02
N SER A 7 -14.60 -11.59 2.42
CA SER A 7 -14.88 -10.44 1.55
C SER A 7 -13.62 -9.70 1.13
N ILE A 8 -12.65 -9.52 2.04
CA ILE A 8 -11.36 -8.93 1.71
C ILE A 8 -10.59 -9.81 0.72
N ALA A 9 -10.51 -11.11 0.97
CA ALA A 9 -9.79 -12.04 0.11
C ALA A 9 -10.37 -12.07 -1.31
N VAL A 10 -11.70 -12.12 -1.44
CA VAL A 10 -12.39 -12.07 -2.73
C VAL A 10 -12.14 -10.73 -3.44
N GLY A 11 -12.22 -9.62 -2.71
CA GLY A 11 -11.90 -8.29 -3.25
C GLY A 11 -10.46 -8.19 -3.76
N CYS A 12 -9.50 -8.73 -3.01
CA CYS A 12 -8.09 -8.77 -3.41
C CYS A 12 -7.87 -9.65 -4.65
N ALA A 13 -8.51 -10.82 -4.71
CA ALA A 13 -8.41 -11.70 -5.88
C ALA A 13 -8.98 -11.02 -7.14
N ALA A 14 -10.14 -10.36 -7.02
CA ALA A 14 -10.75 -9.62 -8.13
C ALA A 14 -9.87 -8.45 -8.60
N ALA A 15 -9.32 -7.67 -7.67
CA ALA A 15 -8.40 -6.58 -7.99
C ALA A 15 -7.11 -7.10 -8.67
N HIS A 16 -6.58 -8.24 -8.22
CA HIS A 16 -5.40 -8.85 -8.83
C HIS A 16 -5.66 -9.27 -10.27
N VAL A 17 -6.79 -9.91 -10.55
CA VAL A 17 -7.20 -10.28 -11.92
C VAL A 17 -7.32 -9.05 -12.80
N LEU A 18 -7.98 -7.99 -12.34
CA LEU A 18 -8.16 -6.74 -13.10
C LEU A 18 -6.84 -6.02 -13.40
N LEU A 19 -5.85 -6.11 -12.51
CA LEU A 19 -4.57 -5.45 -12.69
C LEU A 19 -3.62 -6.24 -13.62
N THR A 20 -3.75 -7.56 -13.66
CA THR A 20 -2.79 -8.46 -14.33
C THR A 20 -3.26 -9.02 -15.67
N ARG A 21 -4.58 -9.09 -15.90
CA ARG A 21 -5.15 -9.64 -17.12
C ARG A 21 -5.65 -8.52 -18.04
N ASP A 22 -5.53 -8.76 -19.34
CA ASP A 22 -6.13 -7.87 -20.33
C ASP A 22 -7.64 -8.11 -20.42
N LEU A 23 -8.38 -7.02 -20.63
CA LEU A 23 -9.83 -7.04 -20.79
C LEU A 23 -10.16 -7.12 -22.28
N PRO A 24 -10.77 -8.22 -22.76
CA PRO A 24 -11.09 -8.37 -24.17
C PRO A 24 -12.11 -7.31 -24.61
N GLU A 25 -12.02 -6.89 -25.86
CA GLU A 25 -12.86 -5.78 -26.38
C GLU A 25 -14.35 -6.10 -26.38
N SER A 26 -14.69 -7.38 -26.53
CA SER A 26 -16.07 -7.89 -26.50
C SER A 26 -16.65 -8.03 -25.09
N MET A 27 -15.89 -7.72 -24.03
CA MET A 27 -16.33 -7.92 -22.66
C MET A 27 -17.45 -6.94 -22.27
N PRO A 28 -18.59 -7.42 -21.73
CA PRO A 28 -19.59 -6.52 -21.18
C PRO A 28 -19.00 -5.73 -20.00
N LEU A 29 -19.33 -4.44 -19.92
CA LEU A 29 -18.84 -3.52 -18.88
C LEU A 29 -17.34 -3.22 -18.91
N ARG A 30 -16.64 -3.50 -20.03
CA ARG A 30 -15.21 -3.24 -20.21
C ARG A 30 -14.79 -1.85 -19.72
N ASP A 31 -15.51 -0.81 -20.13
CA ASP A 31 -15.18 0.58 -19.76
C ASP A 31 -15.22 0.79 -18.24
N ARG A 32 -16.24 0.27 -17.56
CA ARG A 32 -16.34 0.34 -16.08
C ARG A 32 -15.21 -0.43 -15.39
N LEU A 33 -14.78 -1.55 -15.98
CA LEU A 33 -13.66 -2.33 -15.47
C LEU A 33 -12.31 -1.63 -15.71
N LEU A 34 -12.17 -0.90 -16.81
CA LEU A 34 -11.02 -0.03 -17.08
C LEU A 34 -10.96 1.13 -16.09
N ASP A 35 -12.10 1.77 -15.78
CA ASP A 35 -12.19 2.80 -14.75
C ASP A 35 -11.81 2.25 -13.36
N ALA A 36 -12.34 1.08 -13.01
CA ALA A 36 -11.98 0.39 -11.77
C ALA A 36 -10.48 0.04 -11.73
N ARG A 37 -9.89 -0.39 -12.86
CA ARG A 37 -8.46 -0.66 -12.99
C ARG A 37 -7.63 0.61 -12.77
N ALA A 38 -8.03 1.74 -13.36
CA ALA A 38 -7.37 3.02 -13.17
C ALA A 38 -7.43 3.47 -11.70
N LEU A 39 -8.60 3.34 -11.07
CA LEU A 39 -8.76 3.63 -9.65
C LEU A 39 -7.85 2.75 -8.78
N LEU A 40 -7.83 1.42 -9.02
CA LEU A 40 -6.97 0.48 -8.29
C LEU A 40 -5.48 0.82 -8.45
N MET A 41 -5.04 1.22 -9.64
CA MET A 41 -3.67 1.69 -9.86
C MET A 41 -3.37 2.96 -9.05
N SER A 42 -4.29 3.93 -9.01
CA SER A 42 -4.12 5.16 -8.21
C SER A 42 -4.04 4.88 -6.71
N VAL A 43 -4.83 3.92 -6.22
CA VAL A 43 -4.85 3.53 -4.80
C VAL A 43 -3.56 2.79 -4.47
N ARG A 44 -3.10 1.90 -5.36
CA ARG A 44 -1.83 1.19 -5.21
C ARG A 44 -0.63 2.14 -5.18
N ALA A 45 -0.62 3.17 -6.02
CA ALA A 45 0.43 4.20 -6.03
C ALA A 45 0.47 4.94 -4.68
N ARG A 46 -0.67 5.48 -4.24
CA ARG A 46 -0.77 6.16 -2.94
C ARG A 46 -0.40 5.27 -1.75
N ALA A 47 -0.79 4.00 -1.78
CA ALA A 47 -0.41 3.05 -0.74
C ALA A 47 1.11 2.84 -0.69
N ARG A 48 1.80 2.80 -1.84
CA ARG A 48 3.26 2.72 -1.90
C ARG A 48 3.94 3.97 -1.35
N GLU A 49 3.43 5.14 -1.72
CA GLU A 49 3.92 6.42 -1.20
C GLU A 49 3.78 6.48 0.32
N ALA A 50 2.61 6.08 0.85
CA ALA A 50 2.37 6.03 2.29
C ALA A 50 3.28 5.03 3.01
N MET A 51 3.53 3.84 2.42
CA MET A 51 4.47 2.86 2.98
C MET A 51 5.91 3.37 2.98
N GLN A 52 6.33 4.06 1.92
CA GLN A 52 7.66 4.67 1.84
C GLN A 52 7.82 5.79 2.88
N ALA A 53 6.83 6.67 3.00
CA ALA A 53 6.82 7.73 4.00
C ALA A 53 6.83 7.17 5.43
N GLY A 54 6.03 6.13 5.70
CA GLY A 54 6.03 5.45 6.99
C GLY A 54 7.36 4.75 7.30
N SER A 55 7.97 4.10 6.31
CA SER A 55 9.30 3.51 6.48
C SER A 55 10.38 4.57 6.75
N GLN A 56 10.28 5.74 6.12
CA GLN A 56 11.22 6.83 6.36
C GLN A 56 11.04 7.40 7.77
N ALA A 57 9.80 7.72 8.15
CA ALA A 57 9.49 8.21 9.50
C ALA A 57 9.95 7.24 10.61
N SER A 58 9.85 5.93 10.36
CA SER A 58 10.36 4.92 11.29
C SER A 58 11.88 4.99 11.46
N ARG A 59 12.64 5.22 10.38
CA ARG A 59 14.10 5.35 10.44
C ARG A 59 14.51 6.65 11.12
N ASP A 60 13.80 7.73 10.82
CA ASP A 60 14.05 9.04 11.43
C ASP A 60 13.83 8.97 12.95
N ALA A 61 12.74 8.33 13.38
CA ALA A 61 12.46 8.10 14.80
C ALA A 61 13.50 7.20 15.48
N GLU A 62 13.98 6.14 14.81
CA GLU A 62 15.05 5.29 15.34
C GLU A 62 16.36 6.06 15.52
N GLN A 63 16.71 6.91 14.55
CA GLN A 63 17.91 7.74 14.63
C GLN A 63 17.81 8.83 15.71
N GLU A 64 16.63 9.43 15.88
CA GLU A 64 16.36 10.38 16.97
C GLU A 64 16.48 9.70 18.35
N LEU A 65 15.92 8.49 18.50
CA LEU A 65 16.05 7.70 19.73
C LEU A 65 17.51 7.37 20.06
N LEU A 66 18.31 6.96 19.06
CA LEU A 66 19.73 6.68 19.25
C LEU A 66 20.51 7.95 19.64
N THR A 67 20.21 9.07 18.99
CA THR A 67 20.83 10.38 19.30
C THR A 67 20.52 10.80 20.74
N GLU A 68 19.26 10.66 21.16
CA GLU A 68 18.83 10.97 22.52
C GLU A 68 19.48 10.05 23.55
N TYR A 69 19.62 8.75 23.25
CA TYR A 69 20.33 7.81 24.11
C TYR A 69 21.81 8.19 24.28
N HIS A 70 22.50 8.55 23.19
CA HIS A 70 23.89 8.97 23.24
C HIS A 70 24.08 10.29 23.99
N ARG A 71 23.14 11.24 23.84
CA ARG A 71 23.10 12.49 24.63
C ARG A 71 22.98 12.20 26.12
N ARG A 72 22.08 11.30 26.53
CA ARG A 72 21.86 10.94 27.95
C ARG A 72 22.99 10.13 28.58
N SER A 73 23.68 9.31 27.78
CA SER A 73 24.79 8.48 28.26
C SER A 73 26.13 9.23 28.34
N GLY A 74 26.17 10.53 28.06
CA GLY A 74 27.39 11.34 28.12
C GLY A 74 28.45 10.97 27.08
N ARG A 75 28.03 10.25 26.02
CA ARG A 75 28.92 9.72 24.97
C ARG A 75 29.05 10.62 23.75
N ILE A 76 28.25 11.67 23.66
CA ILE A 76 28.44 12.77 22.70
C ILE A 76 28.90 13.97 23.52
N SER A 77 30.20 14.25 23.45
CA SER A 77 30.82 15.55 23.79
C SER A 77 31.37 16.16 22.53
#